data_AF-A0AAV9HIP6-F1
#
_entry.id   AF-A0AAV9HIP6-F1
#
_cell.length_a   1.000
_cell.length_b   1.000
_cell.length_c   1.000
_cell.angle_alpha   90.00
_cell.angle_beta   90.00
_cell.angle_gamma   90.00
#
_symmetry.space_group_name_H-M   'P 1'
#
loop_
_entity.id
_entity.type
_entity.pdbx_description
1 polymer ?
#
loop_
_entity_poly.entity_id
_entity_poly.type
_entity_poly.pdbx_seq_one_letter_code
_entity_poly.pdbx_strand_id
1 'polypeptide(L)'
;MSSSNLKPNSSPRIFSSLASTLGFTHLFNFMLFLISGGALFAFILARLPYLSFSSGLCPAGGGALDCYNYTPGSVDKMGIMIHLFAVLPAAGLAILQFIPKVRRRFIAFHRINGYIIQILAIISTAGAFLLGPNIVGGEISAQLGTAVLGVMFLGSMGLAWWNVRKLQIEQHRAWMLRSWFYAGAIVTMRPLLVFMIMILGLSPWASRSSAAMPCAKIAYFYGGSLNATMARYPECGSYFTGEDPDKFAVVKMDLRGDPPNVMALVTSVFGTSLWLALAIHAVGVEIYLHLTPAEAERLRNISYKRQLQAGMKTPGRMGLTADKLGHAVKWAPRVSRVQAEPESVPVHVGESSYGSLQPLLQRGSAVQ
;
A
#
# COMPACT_ATOMS: atom_id res chain seq x y z
N MET A 1 46.19 32.25 12.16
CA MET A 1 45.66 30.93 11.76
C MET A 1 44.14 31.00 11.79
N SER A 2 43.51 30.53 10.71
CA SER A 2 42.15 30.86 10.26
C SER A 2 41.04 30.30 11.16
N SER A 3 40.17 31.17 11.67
CA SER A 3 38.87 30.77 12.22
C SER A 3 37.96 30.30 11.08
N SER A 4 37.70 29.01 11.01
CA SER A 4 36.74 28.41 10.10
C SER A 4 35.32 28.90 10.43
N ASN A 5 34.81 29.82 9.59
CA ASN A 5 33.39 30.15 9.51
C ASN A 5 32.57 28.90 9.13
N LEU A 6 32.04 28.19 10.12
CA LEU A 6 30.96 27.23 9.89
C LEU A 6 29.71 28.03 9.50
N LYS A 7 29.42 28.09 8.19
CA LYS A 7 28.16 28.63 7.68
C LYS A 7 27.00 27.94 8.41
N PRO A 8 26.04 28.69 8.99
CA PRO A 8 24.86 28.08 9.59
C PRO A 8 24.14 27.25 8.53
N ASN A 9 23.91 25.98 8.85
CA ASN A 9 23.33 24.98 7.96
C ASN A 9 22.01 25.51 7.38
N SER A 10 21.97 25.83 6.07
CA SER A 10 20.85 26.52 5.41
C SER A 10 19.67 25.60 5.11
N SER A 11 19.91 24.28 5.13
CA SER A 11 18.94 23.23 4.84
C SER A 11 17.65 23.30 5.68
N PRO A 12 17.69 23.39 7.03
CA PRO A 12 16.46 23.46 7.84
C PRO A 12 15.57 24.68 7.54
N ARG A 13 16.15 25.81 7.09
CA ARG A 13 15.38 27.01 6.72
C ARG A 13 14.65 26.85 5.37
N ILE A 14 15.23 26.12 4.43
CA ILE A 14 14.61 25.86 3.11
C ILE A 14 13.42 24.91 3.27
N PHE A 15 13.60 23.79 4.00
CA PHE A 15 12.52 22.84 4.22
C PHE A 15 11.36 23.45 5.03
N SER A 16 11.64 24.31 6.02
CA SER A 16 10.58 25.01 6.76
C SER A 16 9.80 26.00 5.90
N SER A 17 10.48 26.69 4.97
CA SER A 17 9.85 27.63 4.03
C SER A 17 8.96 26.92 3.00
N LEU A 18 9.41 25.78 2.48
CA LEU A 18 8.61 24.98 1.54
C LEU A 18 7.41 24.32 2.25
N ALA A 19 7.61 23.79 3.45
CA ALA A 19 6.55 23.22 4.28
C ALA A 19 5.42 24.23 4.54
N SER A 20 5.77 25.46 4.94
CA SER A 20 4.80 26.52 5.21
C SER A 20 4.06 26.97 3.94
N THR A 21 4.78 27.07 2.81
CA THR A 21 4.21 27.43 1.50
C THR A 21 3.15 26.42 1.03
N LEU A 22 3.38 25.13 1.28
CA LEU A 22 2.44 24.04 0.99
C LEU A 22 1.37 23.85 2.09
N GLY A 23 1.52 24.57 3.21
CA GLY A 23 0.55 24.63 4.29
C GLY A 23 0.71 23.55 5.37
N PHE A 24 1.84 22.85 5.43
CA PHE A 24 2.14 21.91 6.51
C PHE A 24 2.46 22.65 7.80
N THR A 25 1.87 22.21 8.92
CA THR A 25 2.11 22.79 10.25
C THR A 25 3.19 22.06 11.03
N HIS A 26 3.42 20.78 10.73
CA HIS A 26 4.44 19.95 11.38
C HIS A 26 5.40 19.39 10.33
N LEU A 27 6.69 19.52 10.61
CA LEU A 27 7.77 19.02 9.74
C LEU A 27 7.64 17.52 9.49
N PHE A 28 7.24 16.75 10.50
CA PHE A 28 6.97 15.31 10.39
C PHE A 28 6.02 14.97 9.24
N ASN A 29 4.87 15.65 9.14
CA ASN A 29 3.90 15.42 8.06
C ASN A 29 4.44 15.82 6.69
N PHE A 30 5.27 16.87 6.64
CA PHE A 30 5.91 17.31 5.40
C PHE A 30 6.97 16.31 4.92
N MET A 31 7.80 15.78 5.82
CA MET A 31 8.78 14.74 5.49
C MET A 31 8.11 13.47 5.00
N LEU A 32 7.03 13.04 5.67
CA LEU A 32 6.25 11.89 5.23
C LEU A 32 5.65 12.10 3.83
N PHE A 33 5.15 13.31 3.55
CA PHE A 33 4.68 13.68 2.21
C PHE A 33 5.80 13.69 1.17
N LEU A 34 6.98 14.22 1.50
CA LEU A 34 8.12 14.23 0.60
C LEU A 34 8.59 12.82 0.27
N ILE A 35 8.73 11.95 1.27
CA ILE A 35 9.17 10.56 1.10
C ILE A 35 8.12 9.78 0.30
N SER A 36 6.86 9.79 0.74
CA SER A 36 5.82 8.95 0.13
C SER A 36 5.34 9.52 -1.20
N GLY A 37 5.04 10.82 -1.24
CA GLY A 37 4.60 11.51 -2.45
C GLY A 37 5.73 11.66 -3.48
N GLY A 38 6.96 11.90 -3.03
CA GLY A 38 8.14 11.93 -3.90
C GLY A 38 8.46 10.55 -4.48
N ALA A 39 8.42 9.49 -3.66
CA ALA A 39 8.58 8.11 -4.15
C ALA A 39 7.48 7.73 -5.16
N LEU A 40 6.23 8.11 -4.90
CA LEU A 40 5.13 7.89 -5.84
C LEU A 40 5.34 8.66 -7.14
N PHE A 41 5.76 9.92 -7.08
CA PHE A 41 6.07 10.73 -8.25
C PHE A 41 7.20 10.12 -9.10
N ALA A 42 8.30 9.73 -8.45
CA ALA A 42 9.42 9.06 -9.11
C ALA A 42 8.99 7.74 -9.76
N PHE A 43 8.15 6.96 -9.07
CA PHE A 43 7.59 5.73 -9.60
C PHE A 43 6.74 5.96 -10.85
N ILE A 44 5.88 6.99 -10.85
CA ILE A 44 5.08 7.35 -12.03
C ILE A 44 6.00 7.66 -13.21
N LEU A 45 6.99 8.54 -13.03
CA LEU A 45 7.92 8.90 -14.10
C LEU A 45 8.68 7.68 -14.65
N ALA A 46 9.13 6.78 -13.77
CA ALA A 46 9.80 5.54 -14.15
C ALA A 46 8.88 4.52 -14.87
N ARG A 47 7.57 4.76 -14.92
CA ARG A 47 6.57 3.86 -15.53
C ARG A 47 5.82 4.50 -16.69
N LEU A 48 5.98 5.80 -16.95
CA LEU A 48 5.43 6.47 -18.13
C LEU A 48 5.79 5.77 -19.45
N PRO A 49 7.03 5.27 -19.67
CA PRO A 49 7.35 4.55 -20.91
C PRO A 49 6.45 3.34 -21.17
N TYR A 50 5.91 2.70 -20.13
CA TYR A 50 5.08 1.49 -20.27
C TYR A 50 3.70 1.76 -20.89
N LEU A 51 3.31 3.04 -21.04
CA LEU A 51 2.12 3.41 -21.82
C LEU A 51 2.30 3.10 -23.31
N SER A 52 3.55 3.02 -23.79
CA SER A 52 3.85 2.40 -25.08
C SER A 52 4.09 0.91 -24.89
N PHE A 53 3.24 0.10 -25.50
CA PHE A 53 3.36 -1.36 -25.40
C PHE A 53 4.64 -1.87 -26.05
N SER A 54 4.88 -1.54 -27.32
CA SER A 54 5.96 -2.10 -28.14
C SER A 54 7.33 -1.45 -27.96
N SER A 55 7.41 -0.24 -27.39
CA SER A 55 8.69 0.42 -27.11
C SER A 55 9.00 0.56 -25.62
N GLY A 56 8.04 0.25 -24.75
CA GLY A 56 8.18 0.42 -23.31
C GLY A 56 7.92 -0.86 -22.52
N LEU A 57 6.66 -1.31 -22.47
CA LEU A 57 6.28 -2.45 -21.62
C LEU A 57 6.88 -3.76 -22.12
N CYS A 58 6.74 -4.05 -23.42
CA CYS A 58 7.19 -5.28 -24.08
C CYS A 58 7.88 -5.00 -25.42
N PRO A 59 9.11 -4.43 -25.39
CA PRO A 59 9.92 -4.25 -26.59
C PRO A 59 10.41 -5.59 -27.17
N ALA A 60 10.74 -5.55 -28.46
CA ALA A 60 11.37 -6.67 -29.16
C ALA A 60 12.70 -7.02 -28.48
N GLY A 61 12.87 -8.27 -28.06
CA GLY A 61 14.02 -8.73 -27.28
C GLY A 61 13.77 -8.87 -25.77
N GLY A 62 12.56 -8.58 -25.28
CA GLY A 62 12.15 -8.82 -23.90
C GLY A 62 11.82 -7.53 -23.13
N GLY A 63 10.78 -7.59 -22.29
CA GLY A 63 10.22 -6.42 -21.61
C GLY A 63 10.03 -6.55 -20.10
N ALA A 64 9.35 -5.57 -19.54
CA ALA A 64 9.07 -5.46 -18.11
C ALA A 64 7.97 -6.43 -17.69
N LEU A 65 8.40 -7.61 -17.22
CA LEU A 65 7.60 -8.71 -16.64
C LEU A 65 6.63 -9.40 -17.63
N ASP A 66 6.93 -10.67 -17.88
CA ASP A 66 6.06 -11.70 -18.48
C ASP A 66 5.26 -11.32 -19.73
N CYS A 67 5.95 -10.84 -20.77
CA CYS A 67 5.33 -10.48 -22.06
C CYS A 67 4.67 -11.66 -22.81
N TYR A 68 4.91 -12.90 -22.38
CA TYR A 68 4.34 -14.11 -22.95
C TYR A 68 2.81 -14.06 -23.01
N ASN A 69 2.16 -13.57 -21.94
CA ASN A 69 0.70 -13.52 -21.85
C ASN A 69 0.08 -12.33 -22.61
N TYR A 70 0.87 -11.34 -23.04
CA TYR A 70 0.36 -10.11 -23.66
C TYR A 70 0.29 -10.18 -25.18
N THR A 71 -0.41 -11.19 -25.71
CA THR A 71 -0.61 -11.37 -27.15
C THR A 71 -1.63 -10.37 -27.71
N PRO A 72 -1.62 -10.09 -29.03
CA PRO A 72 -2.64 -9.25 -29.67
C PRO A 72 -4.06 -9.76 -29.39
N GLY A 73 -4.93 -8.89 -28.86
CA GLY A 73 -6.31 -9.24 -28.53
C GLY A 73 -6.51 -10.00 -27.20
N SER A 74 -5.43 -10.34 -26.48
CA SER A 74 -5.54 -10.98 -25.16
C SER A 74 -6.19 -10.06 -24.13
N VAL A 75 -6.93 -10.68 -23.20
CA VAL A 75 -7.50 -10.01 -22.03
C VAL A 75 -6.39 -9.44 -21.14
N ASP A 76 -5.27 -10.14 -21.02
CA ASP A 76 -4.09 -9.69 -20.27
C ASP A 76 -3.51 -8.38 -20.80
N LYS A 77 -3.31 -8.29 -22.12
CA LYS A 77 -2.83 -7.05 -22.76
C LYS A 77 -3.82 -5.91 -22.56
N MET A 78 -5.12 -6.17 -22.73
CA MET A 78 -6.15 -5.17 -22.49
C MET A 78 -6.15 -4.70 -21.02
N GLY A 79 -6.08 -5.64 -20.07
CA GLY A 79 -6.07 -5.39 -18.64
C GLY A 79 -4.90 -4.52 -18.20
N ILE A 80 -3.67 -4.87 -18.59
CA ILE A 80 -2.48 -4.08 -18.22
C ILE A 80 -2.50 -2.68 -18.83
N MET A 81 -2.99 -2.51 -20.06
CA MET A 81 -3.13 -1.19 -20.67
C MET A 81 -4.16 -0.34 -19.93
N ILE A 82 -5.36 -0.86 -19.68
CA ILE A 82 -6.39 -0.17 -18.89
C ILE A 82 -5.82 0.21 -17.51
N HIS A 83 -5.13 -0.72 -16.86
CA HIS A 83 -4.50 -0.49 -15.58
C HIS A 83 -3.52 0.69 -15.61
N LEU A 84 -2.56 0.69 -16.55
CA LEU A 84 -1.51 1.71 -16.65
C LEU A 84 -2.06 3.09 -17.04
N PHE A 85 -2.92 3.15 -18.06
CA PHE A 85 -3.53 4.41 -18.52
C PHE A 85 -4.41 5.06 -17.45
N ALA A 86 -4.99 4.28 -16.53
CA ALA A 86 -5.78 4.83 -15.43
C ALA A 86 -4.96 5.10 -14.15
N VAL A 87 -4.03 4.21 -13.76
CA VAL A 87 -3.30 4.32 -12.48
C VAL A 87 -2.31 5.47 -12.45
N LEU A 88 -1.56 5.69 -13.54
CA LEU A 88 -0.51 6.71 -13.59
C LEU A 88 -1.08 8.12 -13.41
N PRO A 89 -2.13 8.55 -14.16
CA PRO A 89 -2.74 9.84 -13.89
C PRO A 89 -3.43 9.90 -12.53
N ALA A 90 -4.11 8.84 -12.07
CA ALA A 90 -4.75 8.82 -10.75
C ALA A 90 -3.74 9.07 -9.62
N ALA A 91 -2.59 8.38 -9.66
CA ALA A 91 -1.52 8.51 -8.69
C ALA A 91 -0.88 9.91 -8.72
N GLY A 92 -0.66 10.48 -9.91
CA GLY A 92 -0.14 11.84 -10.05
C GLY A 92 -1.08 12.88 -9.45
N LEU A 93 -2.38 12.75 -9.75
CA LEU A 93 -3.43 13.62 -9.21
C LEU A 93 -3.61 13.45 -7.69
N ALA A 94 -3.36 12.26 -7.15
CA ALA A 94 -3.46 11.97 -5.72
C ALA A 94 -2.41 12.71 -4.89
N ILE A 95 -1.21 12.95 -5.42
CA ILE A 95 -0.18 13.74 -4.71
C ILE A 95 -0.75 15.12 -4.33
N LEU A 96 -1.52 15.75 -5.22
CA LEU A 96 -2.16 17.04 -4.97
C LEU A 96 -3.23 16.98 -3.86
N GLN A 97 -3.89 15.83 -3.68
CA GLN A 97 -4.89 15.62 -2.62
C GLN A 97 -4.26 15.71 -1.22
N PHE A 98 -2.98 15.36 -1.09
CA PHE A 98 -2.28 15.34 0.19
C PHE A 98 -1.67 16.69 0.59
N ILE A 99 -1.67 17.69 -0.30
CA ILE A 99 -1.18 19.06 -0.01
C ILE A 99 -2.20 19.83 0.86
N PRO A 100 -1.86 20.25 2.09
CA PRO A 100 -2.80 20.93 3.00
C PRO A 100 -3.39 22.23 2.43
N LYS A 101 -2.59 23.02 1.72
CA LYS A 101 -3.04 24.28 1.10
C LYS A 101 -4.15 24.05 0.07
N VAL A 102 -4.07 22.97 -0.72
CA VAL A 102 -5.12 22.59 -1.68
C VAL A 102 -6.42 22.30 -0.94
N ARG A 103 -6.39 21.48 0.11
CA ARG A 103 -7.59 21.13 0.89
C ARG A 103 -8.22 22.32 1.62
N ARG A 104 -7.42 23.28 2.08
CA ARG A 104 -7.92 24.44 2.85
C ARG A 104 -8.41 25.59 1.96
N ARG A 105 -7.73 25.87 0.84
CA ARG A 105 -8.03 27.02 -0.02
C ARG A 105 -8.79 26.66 -1.28
N PHE A 106 -8.56 25.48 -1.85
CA PHE A 106 -9.09 25.05 -3.14
C PHE A 106 -9.98 23.81 -2.98
N ILE A 107 -11.00 23.91 -2.11
CA ILE A 107 -11.86 22.77 -1.75
C ILE A 107 -12.67 22.23 -2.93
N ALA A 108 -13.13 23.08 -3.85
CA ALA A 108 -13.86 22.65 -5.04
C ALA A 108 -12.97 21.78 -5.94
N PHE A 109 -11.73 22.22 -6.19
CA PHE A 109 -10.73 21.44 -6.91
C PHE A 109 -10.44 20.10 -6.21
N HIS A 110 -10.21 20.10 -4.89
CA HIS A 110 -9.98 18.89 -4.10
C HIS A 110 -11.10 17.86 -4.31
N ARG A 111 -12.38 18.29 -4.31
CA ARG A 111 -13.55 17.42 -4.52
C ARG A 111 -13.62 16.87 -5.94
N ILE A 112 -13.53 17.73 -6.96
CA ILE A 112 -13.62 17.30 -8.37
C ILE A 112 -12.46 16.34 -8.70
N ASN A 113 -11.24 16.73 -8.34
CA ASN A 113 -10.05 15.90 -8.50
C ASN A 113 -10.21 14.57 -7.73
N GLY A 114 -10.80 14.60 -6.54
CA GLY A 114 -11.09 13.40 -5.76
C GLY A 114 -12.00 12.42 -6.52
N TYR A 115 -13.09 12.90 -7.13
CA TYR A 115 -13.98 12.04 -7.92
C TYR A 115 -13.30 11.45 -9.16
N ILE A 116 -12.51 12.25 -9.87
CA ILE A 116 -11.73 11.78 -11.03
C ILE A 116 -10.79 10.66 -10.60
N ILE A 117 -10.05 10.86 -9.50
CA ILE A 117 -9.16 9.85 -8.93
C ILE A 117 -9.91 8.57 -8.57
N GLN A 118 -11.10 8.65 -7.96
CA GLN A 118 -11.88 7.44 -7.63
C GLN A 118 -12.26 6.64 -8.88
N ILE A 119 -12.75 7.32 -9.91
CA ILE A 119 -13.17 6.67 -11.15
C ILE A 119 -11.97 5.98 -11.81
N LEU A 120 -10.85 6.70 -11.92
CA LEU A 120 -9.62 6.13 -12.46
C LEU A 120 -9.08 4.97 -11.61
N ALA A 121 -9.16 5.06 -10.28
CA ALA A 121 -8.75 3.99 -9.37
C ALA A 121 -9.60 2.71 -9.56
N ILE A 122 -10.91 2.86 -9.75
CA ILE A 122 -11.82 1.73 -10.03
C ILE A 122 -11.48 1.10 -11.38
N ILE A 123 -11.38 1.90 -12.45
CA ILE A 123 -11.03 1.43 -13.79
C ILE A 123 -9.66 0.73 -13.77
N SER A 124 -8.68 1.32 -13.11
CA SER A 124 -7.34 0.77 -12.97
C SER A 124 -7.33 -0.57 -12.24
N THR A 125 -8.09 -0.69 -11.15
CA THR A 125 -8.15 -1.94 -10.37
C THR A 125 -8.89 -3.02 -11.15
N ALA A 126 -9.94 -2.67 -11.89
CA ALA A 126 -10.60 -3.60 -12.81
C ALA A 126 -9.62 -4.10 -13.88
N GLY A 127 -8.82 -3.21 -14.49
CA GLY A 127 -7.75 -3.58 -15.41
C GLY A 127 -6.72 -4.54 -14.77
N ALA A 128 -6.35 -4.31 -13.51
CA ALA A 128 -5.46 -5.22 -12.79
C ALA A 128 -6.08 -6.60 -12.53
N PHE A 129 -7.38 -6.68 -12.25
CA PHE A 129 -8.07 -7.95 -12.06
C PHE A 129 -8.31 -8.72 -13.36
N LEU A 130 -8.37 -8.04 -14.51
CA LEU A 130 -8.45 -8.69 -15.82
C LEU A 130 -7.19 -9.53 -16.15
N LEU A 131 -6.04 -9.22 -15.54
CA LEU A 131 -4.84 -10.07 -15.63
C LEU A 131 -5.05 -11.45 -14.99
N GLY A 132 -6.01 -11.56 -14.06
CA GLY A 132 -6.53 -12.82 -13.56
C GLY A 132 -5.45 -13.85 -13.15
N PRO A 133 -5.51 -15.09 -13.68
CA PRO A 133 -4.54 -16.15 -13.38
C PRO A 133 -3.11 -15.87 -13.85
N ASN A 134 -2.90 -14.89 -14.73
CA ASN A 134 -1.63 -14.66 -15.41
C ASN A 134 -0.83 -13.50 -14.81
N ILE A 135 -1.27 -12.95 -13.66
CA ILE A 135 -0.55 -11.89 -12.95
C ILE A 135 0.90 -12.31 -12.71
N VAL A 136 1.82 -11.70 -13.47
CA VAL A 136 3.27 -11.82 -13.34
C VAL A 136 3.73 -13.26 -13.12
N GLY A 137 3.63 -14.10 -14.15
CA GLY A 137 3.99 -15.52 -14.09
C GLY A 137 2.90 -16.44 -13.56
N GLY A 138 1.80 -15.88 -13.06
CA GLY A 138 0.63 -16.64 -12.63
C GLY A 138 0.80 -17.36 -11.29
N GLU A 139 1.79 -16.97 -10.49
CA GLU A 139 1.94 -17.55 -9.16
C GLU A 139 0.77 -17.16 -8.24
N ILE A 140 0.24 -18.14 -7.52
CA ILE A 140 -0.89 -17.97 -6.60
C ILE A 140 -0.59 -16.90 -5.54
N SER A 141 0.66 -16.81 -5.07
CA SER A 141 1.05 -15.77 -4.11
C SER A 141 0.88 -14.36 -4.68
N ALA A 142 1.22 -14.14 -5.95
CA ALA A 142 1.09 -12.84 -6.61
C ALA A 142 -0.38 -12.51 -6.92
N GLN A 143 -1.15 -13.51 -7.35
CA GLN A 143 -2.59 -13.38 -7.57
C GLN A 143 -3.31 -12.99 -6.29
N LEU A 144 -3.10 -13.74 -5.20
CA LEU A 144 -3.76 -13.49 -3.92
C LEU A 144 -3.33 -12.14 -3.32
N GLY A 145 -2.03 -11.82 -3.35
CA GLY A 145 -1.53 -10.53 -2.87
C GLY A 145 -2.14 -9.36 -3.64
N THR A 146 -2.32 -9.49 -4.95
CA THR A 146 -2.94 -8.46 -5.80
C THR A 146 -4.44 -8.33 -5.51
N ALA A 147 -5.15 -9.45 -5.36
CA ALA A 147 -6.56 -9.47 -5.01
C ALA A 147 -6.81 -8.79 -3.65
N VAL A 148 -6.04 -9.17 -2.63
CA VAL A 148 -6.13 -8.61 -1.29
C VAL A 148 -5.81 -7.12 -1.30
N LEU A 149 -4.74 -6.70 -1.98
CA LEU A 149 -4.41 -5.29 -2.14
C LEU A 149 -5.57 -4.52 -2.81
N GLY A 150 -6.13 -5.04 -3.89
CA GLY A 150 -7.24 -4.40 -4.62
C GLY A 150 -8.49 -4.24 -3.75
N VAL A 151 -8.85 -5.28 -2.97
CA VAL A 151 -9.97 -5.24 -2.02
C VAL A 151 -9.71 -4.23 -0.90
N MET A 152 -8.52 -4.25 -0.30
CA MET A 152 -8.15 -3.30 0.76
C MET A 152 -8.16 -1.86 0.24
N PHE A 153 -7.63 -1.64 -0.97
CA PHE A 153 -7.59 -0.34 -1.62
C PHE A 153 -8.99 0.20 -1.92
N LEU A 154 -9.77 -0.52 -2.74
CA LEU A 154 -11.12 -0.10 -3.14
C LEU A 154 -12.10 -0.10 -1.95
N GLY A 155 -11.97 -1.04 -1.03
CA GLY A 155 -12.75 -1.08 0.21
C GLY A 155 -12.52 0.18 1.04
N SER A 156 -11.27 0.51 1.33
CA SER A 156 -10.93 1.76 2.05
C SER A 156 -11.43 2.99 1.31
N MET A 157 -11.31 2.98 -0.01
CA MET A 157 -11.75 4.05 -0.88
C MET A 157 -13.26 4.28 -0.83
N GLY A 158 -14.04 3.20 -0.85
CA GLY A 158 -15.49 3.20 -0.69
C GLY A 158 -15.93 3.67 0.69
N LEU A 159 -15.25 3.23 1.75
CA LEU A 159 -15.52 3.69 3.13
C LEU A 159 -15.17 5.18 3.31
N ALA A 160 -14.10 5.65 2.68
CA ALA A 160 -13.74 7.07 2.67
C ALA A 160 -14.82 7.92 1.97
N TRP A 161 -15.35 7.44 0.85
CA TRP A 161 -16.44 8.08 0.13
C TRP A 161 -17.75 8.09 0.95
N TRP A 162 -18.10 6.95 1.56
CA TRP A 162 -19.28 6.86 2.42
C TRP A 162 -19.24 7.87 3.58
N ASN A 163 -18.11 7.97 4.27
CA ASN A 163 -17.96 8.88 5.40
C ASN A 163 -18.00 10.36 4.97
N VAL A 164 -17.41 10.74 3.84
CA VAL A 164 -17.50 12.13 3.38
C VAL A 164 -18.93 12.52 2.99
N ARG A 165 -19.71 11.59 2.43
CA ARG A 165 -21.15 11.79 2.16
C ARG A 165 -21.97 11.97 3.44
N LYS A 166 -21.52 11.38 4.55
CA LYS A 166 -22.10 11.55 5.89
C LYS A 166 -21.47 12.73 6.66
N LEU A 167 -20.67 13.57 6.00
CA LEU A 167 -19.94 14.69 6.59
C LEU A 167 -19.06 14.27 7.79
N GLN A 168 -18.61 13.02 7.84
CA GLN A 168 -17.62 12.53 8.81
C GLN A 168 -16.21 12.62 8.23
N ILE A 169 -15.61 13.79 8.41
CA ILE A 169 -14.36 14.17 7.75
C ILE A 169 -13.17 13.45 8.39
N GLU A 170 -13.23 13.15 9.69
CA GLU A 170 -12.14 12.43 10.36
C GLU A 170 -12.04 10.98 9.86
N GLN A 171 -13.19 10.30 9.69
CA GLN A 171 -13.22 8.97 9.10
C GLN A 171 -12.84 9.00 7.63
N HIS A 172 -13.33 9.99 6.87
CA HIS A 172 -12.92 10.18 5.47
C HIS A 172 -11.40 10.28 5.35
N ARG A 173 -10.75 11.12 6.18
CA ARG A 173 -9.29 11.24 6.23
C ARG A 173 -8.63 9.90 6.54
N ALA A 174 -9.11 9.19 7.57
CA ALA A 174 -8.50 7.94 8.01
C ALA A 174 -8.54 6.86 6.91
N TRP A 175 -9.70 6.68 6.28
CA TRP A 175 -9.88 5.70 5.20
C TRP A 175 -9.16 6.11 3.90
N MET A 176 -9.07 7.40 3.59
CA MET A 176 -8.29 7.89 2.43
C MET A 176 -6.79 7.73 2.64
N LEU A 177 -6.30 7.86 3.88
CA LEU A 177 -4.90 7.55 4.20
C LEU A 177 -4.63 6.05 4.01
N ARG A 178 -5.49 5.18 4.53
CA ARG A 178 -5.39 3.72 4.33
C ARG A 178 -5.30 3.35 2.86
N SER A 179 -6.22 3.84 2.03
CA SER A 179 -6.21 3.53 0.60
C SER A 179 -4.87 3.90 -0.06
N TRP A 180 -4.37 5.11 0.16
CA TRP A 180 -3.15 5.56 -0.52
C TRP A 180 -1.85 4.96 0.05
N PHE A 181 -1.83 4.57 1.33
CA PHE A 181 -0.75 3.76 1.88
C PHE A 181 -0.75 2.35 1.27
N TYR A 182 -1.92 1.71 1.16
CA TYR A 182 -2.01 0.39 0.50
C TYR A 182 -1.55 0.46 -0.96
N ALA A 183 -1.97 1.48 -1.72
CA ALA A 183 -1.47 1.71 -3.07
C ALA A 183 0.06 1.95 -3.10
N GLY A 184 0.60 2.63 -2.08
CA GLY A 184 2.03 2.83 -1.88
C GLY A 184 2.84 1.53 -1.72
N ALA A 185 2.21 0.42 -1.33
CA ALA A 185 2.86 -0.88 -1.28
C ALA A 185 3.42 -1.31 -2.65
N ILE A 186 2.79 -0.91 -3.76
CA ILE A 186 3.29 -1.18 -5.12
C ILE A 186 4.61 -0.45 -5.39
N VAL A 187 4.79 0.74 -4.83
CA VAL A 187 6.04 1.49 -4.96
C VAL A 187 7.13 0.81 -4.13
N THR A 188 6.83 0.44 -2.88
CA THR A 188 7.78 -0.20 -1.97
C THR A 188 8.14 -1.63 -2.35
N MET A 189 7.22 -2.40 -2.95
CA MET A 189 7.52 -3.77 -3.36
C MET A 189 8.59 -3.84 -4.45
N ARG A 190 8.82 -2.77 -5.23
CA ARG A 190 9.76 -2.76 -6.35
C ARG A 190 11.22 -2.78 -5.91
N PRO A 191 11.68 -1.92 -4.97
CA PRO A 191 13.01 -2.09 -4.39
C PRO A 191 13.11 -3.38 -3.56
N LEU A 192 12.04 -3.80 -2.86
CA LEU A 192 12.04 -5.09 -2.15
C LEU A 192 12.23 -6.27 -3.11
N LEU A 193 11.59 -6.24 -4.28
CA LEU A 193 11.77 -7.24 -5.33
C LEU A 193 13.24 -7.33 -5.76
N VAL A 194 13.86 -6.20 -6.07
CA VAL A 194 15.29 -6.17 -6.44
C VAL A 194 16.16 -6.70 -5.30
N PHE A 195 15.88 -6.30 -4.07
CA PHE A 195 16.60 -6.78 -2.89
C PHE A 195 16.48 -8.31 -2.71
N MET A 196 15.27 -8.86 -2.87
CA MET A 196 15.04 -10.30 -2.78
C MET A 196 15.72 -11.07 -3.91
N ILE A 197 15.68 -10.55 -5.15
CA ILE A 197 16.42 -11.12 -6.29
C ILE A 197 17.92 -11.15 -6.00
N MET A 198 18.48 -10.07 -5.46
CA MET A 198 19.92 -10.00 -5.14
C MET A 198 20.30 -10.94 -4.01
N ILE A 199 19.52 -11.01 -2.92
CA ILE A 199 19.79 -11.94 -1.82
C ILE A 199 19.73 -13.38 -2.32
N LEU A 200 18.63 -13.75 -2.96
CA LEU A 200 18.41 -15.13 -3.37
C LEU A 200 19.39 -15.49 -4.48
N GLY A 201 19.47 -14.71 -5.56
CA GLY A 201 20.34 -14.97 -6.70
C GLY A 201 21.85 -14.97 -6.39
N LEU A 202 22.28 -14.38 -5.27
CA LEU A 202 23.66 -14.46 -4.79
C LEU A 202 23.87 -15.53 -3.71
N SER A 203 22.79 -16.09 -3.16
CA SER A 203 22.86 -17.14 -2.15
C SER A 203 23.04 -18.54 -2.77
N PRO A 204 23.75 -19.46 -2.09
CA PRO A 204 23.75 -20.88 -2.45
C PRO A 204 22.36 -21.55 -2.35
N TRP A 205 21.37 -20.83 -1.80
CA TRP A 205 20.02 -21.34 -1.59
C TRP A 205 19.18 -21.23 -2.86
N ALA A 206 19.28 -20.13 -3.62
CA ALA A 206 18.52 -20.00 -4.86
C ALA A 206 18.95 -21.00 -5.93
N SER A 207 20.25 -21.34 -6.00
CA SER A 207 20.73 -22.38 -6.93
C SER A 207 20.20 -23.79 -6.62
N ARG A 208 19.56 -23.98 -5.45
CA ARG A 208 18.87 -25.21 -5.04
C ARG A 208 17.35 -25.11 -5.15
N SER A 209 16.81 -23.93 -5.45
CA SER A 209 15.39 -23.67 -5.60
C SER A 209 14.97 -23.75 -7.06
N SER A 210 13.74 -24.19 -7.31
CA SER A 210 13.19 -24.29 -8.66
C SER A 210 11.70 -23.98 -8.62
N ALA A 211 11.20 -23.44 -9.73
CA ALA A 211 9.79 -23.14 -9.92
C ALA A 211 9.26 -23.94 -11.11
N ALA A 212 7.99 -24.33 -11.06
CA ALA A 212 7.32 -24.89 -12.21
C ALA A 212 7.01 -23.78 -13.22
N MET A 213 7.25 -24.03 -14.51
CA MET A 213 6.94 -23.10 -15.58
C MET A 213 6.29 -23.85 -16.76
N PRO A 214 5.25 -23.30 -17.40
CA PRO A 214 4.67 -23.89 -18.61
C PRO A 214 5.71 -24.01 -19.72
N CYS A 215 5.75 -25.16 -20.39
CA CYS A 215 6.65 -25.41 -21.52
C CYS A 215 6.41 -24.46 -22.69
N ALA A 216 5.17 -24.02 -22.89
CA ALA A 216 4.83 -22.98 -23.87
C ALA A 216 5.55 -21.65 -23.60
N LYS A 217 5.68 -21.27 -22.31
CA LYS A 217 6.39 -20.06 -21.89
C LYS A 217 7.91 -20.22 -21.99
N ILE A 218 8.43 -21.41 -21.69
CA ILE A 218 9.85 -21.73 -21.91
C ILE A 218 10.19 -21.64 -23.40
N ALA A 219 9.36 -22.24 -24.25
CA ALA A 219 9.52 -22.18 -25.70
C ALA A 219 9.49 -20.73 -26.22
N TYR A 220 8.61 -19.88 -25.67
CA TYR A 220 8.57 -18.45 -25.99
C TYR A 220 9.91 -17.74 -25.75
N PHE A 221 10.61 -18.03 -24.64
CA PHE A 221 11.93 -17.46 -24.38
C PHE A 221 13.00 -17.87 -25.39
N TYR A 222 12.84 -19.02 -26.04
CA TYR A 222 13.71 -19.51 -27.11
C TYR A 222 13.15 -19.26 -28.52
N GLY A 223 12.23 -18.30 -28.67
CA GLY A 223 11.66 -17.92 -29.96
C GLY A 223 10.79 -19.01 -30.61
N GLY A 224 10.25 -19.93 -29.82
CA GLY A 224 9.47 -21.07 -30.28
C GLY A 224 10.31 -22.24 -30.82
N SER A 225 11.64 -22.21 -30.67
CA SER A 225 12.52 -23.25 -31.21
C SER A 225 12.42 -24.57 -30.44
N LEU A 226 11.98 -25.63 -31.12
CA LEU A 226 11.97 -27.01 -30.62
C LEU A 226 13.36 -27.43 -30.14
N ASN A 227 14.37 -27.35 -31.01
CA ASN A 227 15.71 -27.84 -30.72
C ASN A 227 16.36 -27.07 -29.56
N ALA A 228 16.19 -25.74 -29.50
CA ALA A 228 16.79 -24.94 -28.43
C ALA A 228 16.13 -25.21 -27.07
N THR A 229 14.80 -25.42 -27.07
CA THR A 229 14.03 -25.75 -25.86
C THR A 229 14.39 -27.15 -25.36
N MET A 230 14.32 -28.16 -26.24
CA MET A 230 14.56 -29.57 -25.88
C MET A 230 16.01 -29.85 -25.46
N ALA A 231 16.97 -29.07 -25.94
CA ALA A 231 18.36 -29.18 -25.50
C ALA A 231 18.56 -28.86 -24.01
N ARG A 232 17.63 -28.11 -23.40
CA ARG A 232 17.71 -27.64 -22.00
C ARG A 232 16.60 -28.22 -21.12
N TYR A 233 15.41 -28.39 -21.70
CA TYR A 233 14.19 -28.87 -21.06
C TYR A 233 13.59 -30.03 -21.88
N PRO A 234 14.24 -31.21 -21.91
CA PRO A 234 13.77 -32.35 -22.68
C PRO A 234 12.37 -32.84 -22.24
N GLU A 235 11.95 -32.54 -21.02
CA GLU A 235 10.60 -32.83 -20.51
C GLU A 235 9.48 -32.08 -21.25
N CYS A 236 9.79 -31.05 -22.03
CA CYS A 236 8.83 -30.30 -22.84
C CYS A 236 8.48 -30.99 -24.18
N GLY A 237 8.94 -32.23 -24.41
CA GLY A 237 8.66 -32.95 -25.66
C GLY A 237 7.18 -33.10 -25.97
N SER A 238 6.37 -33.45 -24.96
CA SER A 238 4.93 -33.66 -25.11
C SER A 238 4.18 -32.38 -25.54
N TYR A 239 4.67 -31.20 -25.14
CA TYR A 239 4.13 -29.90 -25.58
C TYR A 239 4.27 -29.71 -27.09
N PHE A 240 5.45 -30.00 -27.66
CA PHE A 240 5.67 -29.81 -29.10
C PHE A 240 4.98 -30.86 -29.97
N THR A 241 4.77 -32.07 -29.44
CA THR A 241 3.98 -33.11 -30.13
C THR A 241 2.47 -32.86 -30.07
N GLY A 242 2.01 -31.95 -29.20
CA GLY A 242 0.59 -31.68 -28.96
C GLY A 242 -0.11 -32.71 -28.06
N GLU A 243 0.61 -33.69 -27.53
CA GLU A 243 0.08 -34.70 -26.59
C GLU A 243 -0.35 -34.07 -25.26
N ASP A 244 0.44 -33.11 -24.77
CA ASP A 244 0.14 -32.36 -23.54
C ASP A 244 0.45 -30.86 -23.73
N PRO A 245 -0.51 -30.06 -24.22
CA PRO A 245 -0.34 -28.62 -24.42
C PRO A 245 -0.07 -27.83 -23.14
N ASP A 246 -0.49 -28.35 -22.00
CA ASP A 246 -0.37 -27.70 -20.68
C ASP A 246 0.84 -28.21 -19.89
N LYS A 247 1.79 -28.88 -20.56
CA LYS A 247 2.99 -29.45 -19.92
C LYS A 247 3.79 -28.39 -19.15
N PHE A 248 4.23 -28.74 -17.94
CA PHE A 248 5.15 -27.96 -17.12
C PHE A 248 6.53 -28.60 -17.04
N ALA A 249 7.55 -27.76 -16.88
CA ALA A 249 8.92 -28.14 -16.59
C ALA A 249 9.42 -27.46 -15.31
N VAL A 250 10.44 -28.05 -14.69
CA VAL A 250 11.05 -27.52 -13.46
C VAL A 250 12.22 -26.63 -13.83
N VAL A 251 12.09 -25.33 -13.58
CA VAL A 251 13.07 -24.32 -13.95
C VAL A 251 13.82 -23.85 -12.70
N LYS A 252 15.15 -23.97 -12.71
CA LYS A 252 15.99 -23.48 -11.61
C LYS A 252 15.89 -21.96 -11.50
N MET A 253 15.81 -21.46 -10.26
CA MET A 253 15.85 -20.03 -9.98
C MET A 253 17.29 -19.54 -10.00
N ASP A 254 17.73 -18.96 -11.12
CA ASP A 254 19.12 -18.50 -11.26
C ASP A 254 19.18 -17.17 -12.03
N LEU A 255 19.76 -16.16 -11.38
CA LEU A 255 19.97 -14.83 -11.96
C LEU A 255 21.05 -14.83 -13.06
N ARG A 256 21.95 -15.82 -13.07
CA ARG A 256 23.03 -15.97 -14.06
C ARG A 256 22.68 -16.97 -15.17
N GLY A 257 21.51 -17.59 -15.09
CA GLY A 257 21.05 -18.57 -16.06
C GLY A 257 20.42 -17.93 -17.31
N ASP A 258 19.76 -18.79 -18.10
CA ASP A 258 19.02 -18.36 -19.27
C ASP A 258 17.76 -17.55 -18.89
N PRO A 259 17.11 -16.87 -19.84
CA PRO A 259 15.90 -16.08 -19.56
C PRO A 259 14.80 -16.80 -18.76
N PRO A 260 14.50 -18.10 -18.97
CA PRO A 260 13.55 -18.83 -18.11
C PRO A 260 13.98 -18.89 -16.64
N ASN A 261 15.28 -19.05 -16.36
CA ASN A 261 15.82 -19.11 -14.99
C ASN A 261 15.68 -17.78 -14.26
N VAL A 262 15.99 -16.68 -14.95
CA VAL A 262 15.81 -15.33 -14.41
C VAL A 262 14.33 -15.06 -14.17
N MET A 263 13.46 -15.45 -15.11
CA MET A 263 12.02 -15.27 -14.96
C MET A 263 11.46 -16.07 -13.78
N ALA A 264 11.86 -17.33 -13.62
CA ALA A 264 11.46 -18.16 -12.49
C ALA A 264 11.82 -17.50 -11.15
N LEU A 265 13.03 -16.96 -11.01
CA LEU A 265 13.43 -16.21 -9.83
C LEU A 265 12.56 -14.96 -9.60
N VAL A 266 12.36 -14.14 -10.64
CA VAL A 266 11.58 -12.90 -10.56
C VAL A 266 10.13 -13.16 -10.17
N THR A 267 9.47 -14.14 -10.78
CA THR A 267 8.06 -14.45 -10.51
C THR A 267 7.88 -14.99 -9.09
N SER A 268 8.81 -15.84 -8.62
CA SER A 268 8.72 -16.43 -7.28
C SER A 268 8.92 -15.45 -6.13
N VAL A 269 9.68 -14.38 -6.36
CA VAL A 269 9.86 -13.35 -5.31
C VAL A 269 8.88 -12.18 -5.44
N PHE A 270 8.11 -12.11 -6.53
CA PHE A 270 7.17 -11.03 -6.78
C PHE A 270 6.04 -10.99 -5.74
N GLY A 271 5.36 -12.11 -5.54
CA GLY A 271 4.28 -12.23 -4.56
C GLY A 271 4.76 -11.96 -3.14
N THR A 272 5.90 -12.54 -2.76
CA THR A 272 6.50 -12.34 -1.43
C THR A 272 6.85 -10.87 -1.16
N SER A 273 7.43 -10.19 -2.14
CA SER A 273 7.76 -8.77 -2.03
C SER A 273 6.51 -7.89 -1.90
N LEU A 274 5.42 -8.25 -2.60
CA LEU A 274 4.13 -7.58 -2.47
C LEU A 274 3.55 -7.75 -1.07
N TRP A 275 3.51 -8.97 -0.53
CA TRP A 275 3.00 -9.24 0.81
C TRP A 275 3.76 -8.49 1.89
N LEU A 276 5.09 -8.49 1.83
CA LEU A 276 5.91 -7.77 2.78
C LEU A 276 5.68 -6.26 2.70
N ALA A 277 5.62 -5.70 1.49
CA ALA A 277 5.31 -4.27 1.30
C ALA A 277 3.92 -3.94 1.85
N LEU A 278 2.91 -4.75 1.56
CA LEU A 278 1.54 -4.54 2.02
C LEU A 278 1.47 -4.55 3.55
N ALA A 279 2.14 -5.48 4.22
CA ALA A 279 2.21 -5.55 5.68
C ALA A 279 2.85 -4.28 6.28
N ILE A 280 3.99 -3.83 5.72
CA ILE A 280 4.67 -2.61 6.16
C ILE A 280 3.74 -1.40 6.06
N HIS A 281 3.04 -1.24 4.95
CA HIS A 281 2.13 -0.11 4.73
C HIS A 281 0.86 -0.21 5.58
N ALA A 282 0.31 -1.41 5.78
CA ALA A 282 -0.85 -1.64 6.62
C ALA A 282 -0.57 -1.32 8.09
N VAL A 283 0.59 -1.72 8.62
CA VAL A 283 1.01 -1.35 9.97
C VAL A 283 1.36 0.14 10.04
N GLY A 284 2.11 0.65 9.06
CA GLY A 284 2.59 2.02 9.05
C GLY A 284 1.47 3.07 9.05
N VAL A 285 0.38 2.83 8.31
CA VAL A 285 -0.76 3.76 8.29
C VAL A 285 -1.50 3.79 9.62
N GLU A 286 -1.66 2.66 10.31
CA GLU A 286 -2.28 2.65 11.64
C GLU A 286 -1.40 3.37 12.65
N ILE A 287 -0.08 3.13 12.65
CA ILE A 287 0.85 3.90 13.48
C ILE A 287 0.69 5.41 13.21
N TYR A 288 0.67 5.83 11.94
CA TYR A 288 0.50 7.24 11.59
C TYR A 288 -0.84 7.84 12.09
N LEU A 289 -1.94 7.09 11.99
CA LEU A 289 -3.24 7.52 12.47
C LEU A 289 -3.25 7.66 14.00
N HIS A 290 -2.63 6.72 14.72
CA HIS A 290 -2.47 6.76 16.17
C HIS A 290 -1.53 7.88 16.65
N LEU A 291 -0.57 8.30 15.83
CA LEU A 291 0.29 9.45 16.10
C LEU A 291 -0.35 10.81 15.76
N THR A 292 -1.54 10.83 15.15
CA THR A 292 -2.24 12.08 14.77
C THR A 292 -3.61 12.29 15.43
N PRO A 293 -3.78 12.03 16.76
CA PRO A 293 -5.09 12.08 17.41
C PRO A 293 -5.65 13.51 17.50
N ALA A 294 -4.80 14.52 17.65
CA ALA A 294 -5.22 15.91 17.69
C ALA A 294 -5.89 16.36 16.37
N GLU A 295 -5.39 15.88 15.24
CA GLU A 295 -5.98 16.16 13.93
C GLU A 295 -7.31 15.42 13.75
N ALA A 296 -7.39 14.16 14.20
CA ALA A 296 -8.64 13.41 14.19
C ALA A 296 -9.73 14.11 15.02
N GLU A 297 -9.40 14.53 16.23
CA GLU A 297 -10.32 15.26 17.12
C GLU A 297 -10.73 16.61 16.54
N ARG A 298 -9.79 17.37 15.95
CA ARG A 298 -10.10 18.64 15.27
C ARG A 298 -11.10 18.43 14.12
N LEU A 299 -10.87 17.43 13.27
CA LEU A 299 -11.76 17.11 12.16
C LEU A 299 -13.12 16.59 12.61
N ARG A 300 -13.17 15.85 13.73
CA ARG A 300 -14.43 15.39 14.31
C ARG A 300 -15.29 16.53 14.83
N ASN A 301 -14.68 17.54 15.46
CA ASN A 301 -15.37 18.78 15.85
C ASN A 301 -15.89 19.57 14.63
N ILE A 302 -15.15 19.62 13.52
CA ILE A 302 -15.63 20.23 12.27
C ILE A 302 -16.81 19.44 11.69
N SER A 303 -16.72 18.11 11.72
CA SER A 303 -17.78 17.21 11.25
C SER A 303 -19.06 17.43 12.02
N TYR A 304 -18.99 17.50 13.35
CA TYR A 304 -20.12 17.84 14.22
C TYR A 304 -20.82 19.14 13.82
N LYS A 305 -20.06 20.24 13.66
CA LYS A 305 -20.61 21.54 13.26
C LYS A 305 -21.31 21.50 11.90
N ARG A 306 -20.70 20.83 10.91
CA ARG A 306 -21.28 20.70 9.56
C ARG A 306 -22.52 19.83 9.54
N GLN A 307 -22.55 18.78 10.35
CA GLN A 307 -23.71 17.89 10.46
C GLN A 307 -24.89 18.59 11.14
N LEU A 308 -24.64 19.43 12.15
CA LEU A 308 -25.65 20.31 12.73
C LEU A 308 -26.23 21.28 11.69
N GLN A 309 -25.36 21.98 10.95
CA GLN A 309 -25.78 22.90 9.88
C GLN A 309 -26.59 22.20 8.78
N ALA A 310 -26.31 20.93 8.53
CA ALA A 310 -27.03 20.09 7.57
C ALA A 310 -28.31 19.45 8.16
N GLY A 311 -28.70 19.76 9.41
CA GLY A 311 -29.90 19.22 10.04
C GLY A 311 -29.87 17.70 10.28
N MET A 312 -28.68 17.10 10.42
CA MET A 312 -28.55 15.66 10.62
C MET A 312 -29.02 15.25 12.02
N LYS A 313 -29.73 14.11 12.12
CA LYS A 313 -30.32 13.61 13.37
C LYS A 313 -29.33 13.31 14.50
N THR A 314 -28.11 12.86 14.16
CA THR A 314 -27.09 12.45 15.16
C THR A 314 -25.69 13.04 14.84
N PRO A 315 -25.51 14.36 15.00
CA PRO A 315 -24.24 15.02 14.72
C PRO A 315 -23.09 14.45 15.56
N GLY A 316 -21.90 14.33 14.97
CA GLY A 316 -20.72 13.70 15.58
C GLY A 316 -20.74 12.17 15.55
N ARG A 317 -21.89 11.55 15.26
CA ARG A 317 -22.12 10.10 15.28
C ARG A 317 -22.73 9.55 13.98
N MET A 318 -22.64 10.31 12.89
CA MET A 318 -22.87 9.84 11.52
C MET A 318 -21.77 8.86 11.04
N GLY A 319 -21.89 8.32 9.82
CA GLY A 319 -20.82 7.52 9.18
C GLY A 319 -20.49 6.21 9.88
N LEU A 320 -19.20 5.86 9.90
CA LEU A 320 -18.61 4.64 10.48
C LEU A 320 -17.86 4.93 11.79
N THR A 321 -18.45 5.75 12.66
CA THR A 321 -17.83 6.10 13.93
C THR A 321 -17.90 4.93 14.92
N ALA A 322 -16.85 4.75 15.73
CA ALA A 322 -16.73 3.61 16.65
C ALA A 322 -17.83 3.57 17.72
N ASP A 323 -18.31 4.73 18.17
CA ASP A 323 -19.42 4.86 19.11
C ASP A 323 -20.79 4.64 18.47
N LYS A 324 -20.87 4.57 17.14
CA LYS A 324 -22.09 4.21 16.40
C LYS A 324 -22.16 2.71 16.11
N LEU A 325 -21.07 2.13 15.62
CA LEU A 325 -21.03 0.74 15.16
C LEU A 325 -20.48 -0.24 16.19
N GLY A 326 -19.65 0.24 17.11
CA GLY A 326 -19.04 -0.56 18.17
C GLY A 326 -19.51 -0.14 19.56
N HIS A 327 -18.71 -0.50 20.57
CA HIS A 327 -19.00 -0.28 21.99
C HIS A 327 -18.25 0.91 22.59
N ALA A 328 -17.70 1.80 21.76
CA ALA A 328 -16.98 2.97 22.26
C ALA A 328 -17.91 3.96 22.96
N VAL A 329 -17.39 4.68 23.95
CA VAL A 329 -18.11 5.75 24.65
C VAL A 329 -18.59 6.79 23.64
N LYS A 330 -19.84 7.25 23.80
CA LYS A 330 -20.44 8.28 22.94
C LYS A 330 -19.54 9.50 22.90
N TRP A 331 -19.14 9.89 21.70
CA TRP A 331 -18.30 11.07 21.54
C TRP A 331 -19.15 12.34 21.71
N ALA A 332 -18.59 13.31 22.44
CA ALA A 332 -19.15 14.65 22.56
C ALA A 332 -18.10 15.71 22.18
N PRO A 333 -18.50 16.84 21.58
CA PRO A 333 -17.57 17.92 21.28
C PRO A 333 -16.94 18.48 22.56
N ARG A 334 -15.71 18.99 22.48
CA ARG A 334 -14.95 19.41 23.67
C ARG A 334 -15.68 20.40 24.58
N VAL A 335 -16.41 21.36 24.00
CA VAL A 335 -17.18 22.36 24.76
C VAL A 335 -18.21 21.71 25.66
N SER A 336 -18.84 20.62 25.21
CA SER A 336 -19.82 19.86 26.00
C SER A 336 -19.18 18.94 27.03
N ARG A 337 -17.91 18.53 26.87
CA ARG A 337 -17.19 17.72 27.87
C ARG A 337 -16.78 18.55 29.08
N VAL A 338 -16.30 19.78 28.86
CA VAL A 338 -15.91 20.69 29.96
C VAL A 338 -17.11 21.09 30.82
N GLN A 339 -18.32 21.13 30.24
CA GLN A 339 -19.56 21.41 30.98
C GLN A 339 -20.17 20.18 31.68
N ALA A 340 -19.70 18.97 31.35
CA ALA A 340 -20.22 17.72 31.88
C ALA A 340 -19.32 17.09 32.95
N GLU A 341 -18.14 17.65 33.21
CA GLU A 341 -17.35 17.32 34.40
C GLU A 341 -17.99 18.03 35.60
N PRO A 342 -18.52 17.31 36.60
CA PRO A 342 -18.89 17.94 37.86
C PRO A 342 -17.61 18.48 38.49
N GLU A 343 -17.69 19.70 39.00
CA GLU A 343 -16.69 20.35 39.85
C GLU A 343 -16.18 19.34 40.89
N SER A 344 -14.99 18.77 40.67
CA SER A 344 -14.48 17.70 41.51
C SER A 344 -14.07 18.28 42.86
N VAL A 345 -14.92 18.02 43.84
CA VAL A 345 -14.70 17.77 45.28
C VAL A 345 -13.24 17.94 45.75
N PRO A 346 -12.97 18.74 46.80
CA PRO A 346 -11.62 18.94 47.31
C PRO A 346 -11.00 17.63 47.79
N VAL A 347 -9.74 17.41 47.40
CA VAL A 347 -8.91 16.27 47.80
C VAL A 347 -8.64 16.37 49.31
N HIS A 348 -9.33 15.59 50.12
CA HIS A 348 -8.87 15.30 51.48
C HIS A 348 -7.71 14.31 51.40
N VAL A 349 -6.52 14.80 51.76
CA VAL A 349 -5.35 13.98 52.07
C VAL A 349 -5.64 13.29 53.40
N GLY A 350 -5.93 11.98 53.37
CA GLY A 350 -6.06 11.12 54.54
C GLY A 350 -4.96 10.07 54.54
N GLU A 351 -4.16 10.05 55.59
CA GLU A 351 -3.00 9.18 55.80
C GLU A 351 -3.33 7.68 55.75
N SER A 352 -2.44 6.92 55.13
CA SER A 352 -2.43 5.46 55.08
C SER A 352 -1.96 4.86 56.41
N SER A 353 -2.86 4.18 57.13
CA SER A 353 -2.51 3.26 58.22
C SER A 353 -2.55 1.81 57.70
N TYR A 354 -1.37 1.19 57.54
CA TYR A 354 -1.22 -0.25 57.31
C TYR A 354 -1.64 -1.01 58.58
N GLY A 355 -2.74 -1.76 58.48
CA GLY A 355 -3.22 -2.69 59.51
C GLY A 355 -2.80 -4.13 59.20
N SER A 356 -2.09 -4.72 60.15
CA SER A 356 -1.60 -6.10 60.23
C SER A 356 -2.67 -7.17 59.99
N LEU A 357 -2.32 -8.23 59.26
CA LEU A 357 -3.04 -9.51 59.28
C LEU A 357 -2.05 -10.68 59.25
N GLN A 358 -1.87 -11.30 60.41
CA GLN A 358 -1.53 -12.71 60.59
C GLN A 358 -2.46 -13.25 61.68
N PRO A 359 -2.92 -14.51 61.59
CA PRO A 359 -2.26 -15.50 62.43
C PRO A 359 -2.02 -16.87 61.76
N LEU A 360 -1.00 -17.52 62.32
CA LEU A 360 -0.52 -18.88 62.14
C LEU A 360 -1.59 -19.95 62.38
N LEU A 361 -1.50 -21.08 61.65
CA LEU A 361 -1.63 -22.43 62.21
C LEU A 361 -0.90 -23.46 61.32
N GLN A 362 -0.20 -24.38 62.00
CA GLN A 362 0.86 -25.29 61.52
C GLN A 362 0.37 -26.63 60.93
N ARG A 363 1.35 -27.35 60.34
CA ARG A 363 1.45 -28.80 60.02
C ARG A 363 0.82 -29.19 58.67
N GLY A 364 1.48 -29.92 57.78
CA GLY A 364 2.76 -30.63 57.79
C GLY A 364 2.91 -31.48 56.53
N SER A 365 4.09 -32.09 56.39
CA SER A 365 4.53 -33.10 55.41
C SER A 365 4.95 -32.67 54.02
N ALA A 366 6.26 -32.85 53.82
CA ALA A 366 6.96 -33.06 52.56
C ALA A 366 6.45 -34.31 51.83
N VAL A 367 6.68 -34.37 50.51
CA VAL A 367 7.49 -35.38 49.80
C VAL A 367 7.18 -35.28 48.29
N GLN A 368 8.28 -35.23 47.51
CA GLN A 368 8.46 -35.43 46.06
C GLN A 368 8.01 -34.35 45.07
#